data_AF-A0A640XU87-F1
#
_entry.id   AF-A0A640XU87-F1
#
_cell.length_a   1.000
_cell.length_b   1.000
_cell.length_c   1.000
_cell.angle_alpha   90.00
_cell.angle_beta   90.00
_cell.angle_gamma   90.00
#
_symmetry.space_group_name_H-M   'P 1'
#
loop_
_entity.id
_entity.type
_entity.pdbx_description
1 polymer ?
#
loop_
_entity_poly.entity_id
_entity_poly.type
_entity_poly.pdbx_seq_one_letter_code
_entity_poly.pdbx_strand_id
1 'polypeptide(L)'
;MRVAAIDIGTNSTRLLVADVVAGEIAPVRRESQVTGLGRGVEISGRLSTEALEGVFAAIGDYLAIIRELEAAGTFAFATSAARDASNSGAFLAELRERFALDATILDGEREAMLTYLGARDGCRHGATMVIDIGGGSTEIVVGSGAEPSFHTSLQLGVVRHTERHLHTDPPQTNELESLAEDVGEAIAAELAA
;
A
#
# COMPACT_ATOMS: atom_id res chain seq x y z
N MET A 1 12.55 -5.01 -21.06
CA MET A 1 13.41 -4.38 -20.03
C MET A 1 13.05 -4.95 -18.69
N ARG A 2 14.03 -5.19 -17.82
CA ARG A 2 13.77 -5.61 -16.44
C ARG A 2 13.58 -4.38 -15.56
N VAL A 3 12.53 -4.37 -14.75
CA VAL A 3 12.24 -3.29 -13.79
C VAL A 3 11.90 -3.84 -12.42
N ALA A 4 12.07 -3.00 -11.41
CA ALA A 4 11.66 -3.26 -10.05
C ALA A 4 10.60 -2.25 -9.59
N ALA A 5 9.59 -2.71 -8.87
CA ALA A 5 8.62 -1.89 -8.17
C ALA A 5 8.68 -2.23 -6.68
N ILE A 6 8.85 -1.21 -5.84
CA ILE A 6 8.80 -1.28 -4.39
C ILE A 6 7.52 -0.59 -3.93
N ASP A 7 6.69 -1.31 -3.20
CA ASP A 7 5.47 -0.81 -2.56
C ASP A 7 5.70 -0.75 -1.05
N ILE A 8 5.74 0.45 -0.49
CA ILE A 8 5.93 0.73 0.93
C ILE A 8 4.56 1.02 1.56
N GLY A 9 3.87 -0.05 1.91
CA GLY A 9 2.53 0.01 2.49
C GLY A 9 2.51 0.18 4.01
N THR A 10 1.31 0.37 4.54
CA THR A 10 1.07 0.54 5.99
C THR A 10 1.55 -0.66 6.83
N ASN A 11 1.29 -1.88 6.36
CA ASN A 11 1.67 -3.09 7.12
C ASN A 11 2.92 -3.77 6.57
N SER A 12 3.14 -3.71 5.26
CA SER A 12 4.19 -4.48 4.59
C SER A 12 4.87 -3.65 3.52
N THR A 13 6.17 -3.89 3.35
CA THR A 13 6.95 -3.42 2.20
C THR A 13 7.11 -4.59 1.24
N ARG A 14 6.90 -4.36 -0.05
CA ARG A 14 6.90 -5.41 -1.08
C ARG A 14 7.83 -5.05 -2.22
N LEU A 15 8.37 -6.07 -2.87
CA LEU A 15 9.17 -5.95 -4.09
C LEU A 15 8.58 -6.83 -5.18
N LEU A 16 8.46 -6.28 -6.38
CA LEU A 16 8.29 -7.03 -7.61
C LEU A 16 9.41 -6.66 -8.58
N VAL A 17 10.22 -7.64 -8.98
CA VAL A 17 11.11 -7.53 -10.14
C VAL A 17 10.47 -8.29 -11.29
N ALA A 18 10.35 -7.66 -12.45
CA ALA A 18 9.69 -8.24 -13.62
C ALA A 18 10.37 -7.85 -14.93
N ASP A 19 10.31 -8.76 -15.91
CA ASP A 19 10.66 -8.50 -17.29
C ASP A 19 9.43 -7.95 -18.02
N VAL A 20 9.57 -6.76 -18.61
CA VAL A 20 8.51 -6.09 -19.37
C VAL A 20 8.87 -6.10 -20.85
N VAL A 21 8.06 -6.77 -21.67
CA VAL A 21 8.27 -6.91 -23.12
C VAL A 21 6.96 -6.63 -23.83
N ALA A 22 6.92 -5.59 -24.68
CA ALA A 22 5.73 -5.21 -25.45
C ALA A 22 4.43 -5.06 -24.61
N GLY A 23 4.56 -4.61 -23.35
CA GLY A 23 3.43 -4.44 -22.43
C GLY A 23 3.10 -5.67 -21.59
N GLU A 24 3.69 -6.83 -21.89
CA GLU A 24 3.56 -8.04 -21.08
C GLU A 24 4.52 -7.99 -19.89
N ILE A 25 4.01 -8.28 -18.69
CA ILE A 25 4.77 -8.27 -17.44
C ILE A 25 5.01 -9.72 -17.00
N ALA A 26 6.26 -10.16 -17.07
CA ALA A 26 6.68 -11.49 -16.61
C ALA A 26 7.42 -11.36 -15.26
N PRO A 27 6.81 -11.79 -14.14
CA PRO A 27 7.45 -11.70 -12.82
C PRO A 27 8.72 -12.56 -12.74
N VAL A 28 9.80 -11.97 -12.24
CA VAL A 28 11.10 -12.62 -12.01
C VAL A 28 11.29 -12.93 -10.53
N ARG A 29 10.97 -11.98 -9.65
CA ARG A 29 11.08 -12.14 -8.19
C ARG A 29 9.97 -11.36 -7.49
N ARG A 30 9.42 -11.96 -6.43
CA ARG A 30 8.52 -11.31 -5.49
C ARG A 30 9.05 -11.47 -4.08
N GLU A 31 9.02 -10.38 -3.33
CA GLU A 31 9.29 -10.39 -1.88
C GLU A 31 8.23 -9.57 -1.15
N SER A 32 8.00 -9.92 0.10
CA SER A 32 7.15 -9.16 1.00
C SER A 32 7.69 -9.30 2.42
N GLN A 33 7.92 -8.16 3.08
CA GLN A 33 8.33 -8.10 4.48
C GLN A 33 7.29 -7.31 5.29
N VAL A 34 6.90 -7.83 6.45
CA VAL A 34 6.00 -7.11 7.37
C VAL A 34 6.83 -6.08 8.14
N THR A 35 6.84 -4.85 7.65
CA THR A 35 7.62 -3.74 8.23
C THR A 35 6.79 -2.87 9.17
N GLY A 36 5.46 -2.87 9.03
CA GLY A 36 4.56 -2.16 9.95
C GLY A 36 4.74 -0.64 9.95
N LEU A 37 4.98 -0.01 8.79
CA LEU A 37 5.25 1.43 8.69
C LEU A 37 4.19 2.29 9.39
N GLY A 38 2.91 1.91 9.31
CA GLY A 38 1.82 2.69 9.91
C GLY A 38 1.46 2.33 11.34
N ARG A 39 2.23 1.48 12.03
CA ARG A 39 1.98 1.18 13.44
C ARG A 39 2.09 2.45 14.28
N GLY A 40 1.05 2.74 15.04
CA GLY A 40 0.91 3.92 15.89
C GLY A 40 0.66 5.21 15.13
N VAL A 41 0.52 5.20 13.80
CA VAL A 41 0.25 6.42 13.02
C VAL A 41 -1.14 6.94 13.28
N GLU A 42 -2.14 6.06 13.44
CA GLU A 42 -3.52 6.49 13.70
C GLU A 42 -3.62 7.35 14.97
N ILE A 43 -2.85 6.98 16.00
CA ILE A 43 -2.87 7.65 17.29
C ILE A 43 -1.89 8.84 17.33
N SER A 44 -0.68 8.67 16.79
CA SER A 44 0.40 9.65 16.94
C SER A 44 0.53 10.66 15.79
N GLY A 45 -0.05 10.36 14.62
CA GLY A 45 0.15 11.12 13.38
C GLY A 45 1.59 11.11 12.85
N ARG A 46 2.41 10.14 13.28
CA ARG A 46 3.85 10.09 12.99
C ARG A 46 4.34 8.66 12.75
N LEU A 47 5.27 8.52 11.79
CA LEU A 47 6.04 7.29 11.61
C LEU A 47 7.02 7.13 12.77
N SER A 48 7.00 5.97 13.44
CA SER A 48 7.91 5.67 14.54
C SER A 48 9.31 5.32 14.03
N THR A 49 10.34 5.60 14.83
CA THR A 49 11.73 5.24 14.47
C THR A 49 11.90 3.74 14.23
N GLU A 50 11.22 2.90 15.04
CA GLU A 50 11.26 1.45 14.87
C GLU A 50 10.68 1.02 13.52
N ALA A 51 9.55 1.58 13.12
CA ALA A 51 8.91 1.26 11.84
C ALA A 51 9.75 1.75 10.65
N LEU A 52 10.38 2.91 10.77
CA LEU A 52 11.31 3.44 9.77
C LEU A 52 12.51 2.52 9.58
N GLU A 53 13.19 2.11 10.66
CA GLU A 53 14.33 1.19 10.56
C GLU A 53 13.93 -0.16 9.97
N GLY A 54 12.74 -0.66 10.30
CA GLY A 54 12.19 -1.88 9.69
C GLY A 54 12.02 -1.74 8.17
N VAL A 55 11.48 -0.62 7.69
CA VAL A 55 11.41 -0.32 6.26
C VAL A 55 12.80 -0.19 5.64
N PHE A 56 13.71 0.54 6.26
CA PHE A 56 15.06 0.72 5.73
C PHE A 56 15.85 -0.58 5.61
N ALA A 57 15.70 -1.50 6.57
CA ALA A 57 16.26 -2.84 6.47
C ALA A 57 15.71 -3.58 5.24
N ALA A 58 14.38 -3.61 5.06
CA ALA A 58 13.75 -4.25 3.91
C ALA A 58 14.17 -3.63 2.57
N ILE A 59 14.29 -2.30 2.50
CA ILE A 59 14.79 -1.59 1.32
C ILE A 59 16.23 -1.99 1.01
N GLY A 60 17.10 -2.11 2.02
CA GLY A 60 18.47 -2.59 1.85
C GLY A 60 18.54 -3.97 1.20
N ASP A 61 17.73 -4.92 1.70
CA ASP A 61 17.62 -6.27 1.12
C ASP A 61 17.11 -6.23 -0.32
N TYR A 62 16.07 -5.44 -0.58
CA TYR A 62 15.47 -5.33 -1.91
C TYR A 62 16.43 -4.72 -2.92
N LEU A 63 17.22 -3.72 -2.54
CA LEU A 63 18.25 -3.15 -3.40
C LEU A 63 19.40 -4.11 -3.68
N ALA A 64 19.69 -5.06 -2.80
CA ALA A 64 20.61 -6.16 -3.11
C ALA A 64 20.04 -7.07 -4.20
N ILE A 65 18.78 -7.50 -4.06
CA ILE A 65 18.07 -8.32 -5.04
C ILE A 65 17.97 -7.62 -6.41
N ILE A 66 17.60 -6.34 -6.42
CA ILE A 66 17.45 -5.53 -7.63
C ILE A 66 18.78 -5.45 -8.39
N ARG A 67 19.90 -5.27 -7.67
CA ARG A 67 21.24 -5.25 -8.26
C ARG A 67 21.65 -6.60 -8.81
N GLU A 68 21.41 -7.68 -8.07
CA GLU A 68 21.70 -9.05 -8.51
C GLU A 68 20.94 -9.42 -9.79
N LEU A 69 19.68 -9.00 -9.88
CA LEU A 69 18.82 -9.26 -11.04
C LEU A 69 19.03 -8.28 -12.19
N GLU A 70 19.92 -7.30 -12.04
CA GLU A 70 20.25 -6.28 -13.05
C GLU A 70 19.01 -5.53 -13.58
N ALA A 71 18.10 -5.13 -12.68
CA ALA A 71 16.95 -4.34 -13.10
C ALA A 71 17.40 -2.95 -13.61
N ALA A 72 16.91 -2.56 -14.79
CA ALA A 72 17.29 -1.33 -15.47
C ALA A 72 16.62 -0.07 -14.88
N GLY A 73 15.59 -0.24 -14.07
CA GLY A 73 14.90 0.85 -13.39
C GLY A 73 14.15 0.37 -12.15
N THR A 74 14.09 1.24 -11.15
CA THR A 74 13.41 1.00 -9.88
C THR A 74 12.38 2.09 -9.65
N PHE A 75 11.15 1.71 -9.36
CA PHE A 75 10.06 2.59 -8.96
C PHE A 75 9.73 2.30 -7.50
N ALA A 76 9.68 3.32 -6.65
CA ALA A 76 9.27 3.17 -5.26
C ALA A 76 8.05 4.04 -4.96
N PHE A 77 7.06 3.44 -4.32
CA PHE A 77 5.81 4.08 -3.95
C PHE A 77 5.56 3.89 -2.46
N ALA A 78 5.08 4.93 -1.79
CA ALA A 78 4.63 4.87 -0.41
C ALA A 78 3.15 5.27 -0.34
N THR A 79 2.37 4.61 0.52
CA THR A 79 0.91 4.74 0.51
C THR A 79 0.37 5.31 1.82
N SER A 80 -0.82 4.88 2.28
CA SER A 80 -1.60 5.46 3.37
C SER A 80 -0.76 5.91 4.58
N ALA A 81 0.06 5.04 5.16
CA ALA A 81 0.84 5.43 6.35
C ALA A 81 1.77 6.63 6.10
N ALA A 82 2.47 6.67 4.97
CA ALA A 82 3.35 7.79 4.63
C ALA A 82 2.58 9.04 4.23
N ARG A 83 1.41 8.88 3.59
CA ARG A 83 0.51 9.97 3.23
C ARG A 83 -0.06 10.68 4.46
N ASP A 84 -0.39 9.92 5.51
CA ASP A 84 -1.06 10.45 6.70
C ASP A 84 -0.07 11.02 7.74
N ALA A 85 1.19 10.60 7.70
CA ALA A 85 2.17 10.97 8.70
C ALA A 85 2.79 12.37 8.48
N SER A 86 2.84 13.15 9.55
CA SER A 86 3.42 14.52 9.55
C SER A 86 4.94 14.58 9.30
N ASN A 87 5.66 13.47 9.46
CA ASN A 87 7.10 13.37 9.24
C ASN A 87 7.49 12.62 7.95
N SER A 88 6.56 12.46 7.01
CA SER A 88 6.80 11.77 5.74
C SER A 88 7.91 12.40 4.88
N GLY A 89 8.06 13.73 4.92
CA GLY A 89 9.16 14.42 4.22
C GLY A 89 10.55 13.99 4.70
N ALA A 90 10.72 13.76 6.00
CA ALA A 90 11.99 13.28 6.56
C ALA A 90 12.26 11.82 6.14
N PHE A 91 11.22 10.99 6.16
CA PHE A 91 11.30 9.61 5.66
C PHE A 91 11.72 9.54 4.19
N LEU A 92 11.12 10.35 3.32
CA LEU A 92 11.50 10.41 1.90
C LEU A 92 12.93 10.94 1.69
N ALA A 93 13.36 11.91 2.49
CA ALA A 93 14.73 12.41 2.43
C ALA A 93 15.73 11.32 2.79
N GLU A 94 15.46 10.53 3.83
CA GLU A 94 16.34 9.45 4.25
C GLU A 94 16.42 8.32 3.20
N LEU A 95 15.31 7.98 2.54
CA LEU A 95 15.35 7.03 1.40
C LEU A 95 16.30 7.51 0.28
N ARG A 96 16.28 8.80 -0.04
CA ARG A 96 17.16 9.38 -1.05
C ARG A 96 18.61 9.39 -0.58
N GLU A 97 18.88 9.84 0.63
CA GLU A 97 20.24 10.02 1.16
C GLU A 97 20.94 8.69 1.44
N ARG A 98 20.23 7.73 2.05
CA ARG A 98 20.80 6.45 2.48
C ARG A 98 20.86 5.43 1.35
N PHE A 99 19.89 5.47 0.42
CA PHE A 99 19.69 4.41 -0.57
C PHE A 99 19.70 4.88 -2.01
N ALA A 100 19.82 6.19 -2.28
CA ALA A 100 19.62 6.77 -3.61
C ALA A 100 18.28 6.33 -4.25
N LEU A 101 17.25 6.18 -3.41
CA LEU A 101 15.92 5.71 -3.83
C LEU A 101 14.91 6.87 -3.76
N ASP A 102 14.46 7.33 -4.92
CA ASP A 102 13.37 8.29 -5.03
C ASP A 102 12.01 7.58 -4.92
N ALA A 103 11.37 7.72 -3.76
CA ALA A 103 10.01 7.25 -3.53
C ALA A 103 8.98 8.36 -3.75
N THR A 104 7.83 7.97 -4.32
CA THR A 104 6.67 8.85 -4.53
C THR A 104 5.54 8.45 -3.58
N ILE A 105 4.98 9.40 -2.84
CA ILE A 105 3.76 9.14 -2.07
C ILE A 105 2.58 9.17 -3.04
N LEU A 106 1.81 8.09 -3.08
CA LEU A 106 0.60 8.01 -3.89
C LEU A 106 -0.56 8.64 -3.12
N ASP A 107 -1.35 9.46 -3.82
CA ASP A 107 -2.71 9.76 -3.38
C ASP A 107 -3.60 8.52 -3.51
N GLY A 108 -4.72 8.53 -2.79
CA GLY A 108 -5.62 7.37 -2.73
C GLY A 108 -6.26 7.03 -4.09
N GLU A 109 -6.61 8.03 -4.90
CA GLU A 109 -7.18 7.82 -6.23
C GLU A 109 -6.21 7.11 -7.16
N ARG A 110 -4.94 7.54 -7.16
CA ARG A 110 -3.88 6.94 -7.96
C ARG A 110 -3.54 5.53 -7.49
N GLU A 111 -3.51 5.32 -6.17
CA GLU A 111 -3.34 4.01 -5.56
C GLU A 111 -4.46 3.05 -6.03
N ALA A 112 -5.72 3.45 -5.90
CA ALA A 112 -6.88 2.69 -6.37
C ALA A 112 -6.78 2.34 -7.86
N MET A 113 -6.43 3.31 -8.70
CA MET A 113 -6.24 3.11 -10.13
C MET A 113 -5.15 2.07 -10.44
N LEU A 114 -3.99 2.17 -9.79
CA LEU A 114 -2.88 1.24 -10.00
C LEU A 114 -3.23 -0.18 -9.53
N THR A 115 -3.91 -0.30 -8.38
CA THR A 115 -4.43 -1.56 -7.85
C THR A 115 -5.40 -2.21 -8.83
N TYR A 116 -6.33 -1.44 -9.41
CA TYR A 116 -7.28 -1.93 -10.40
C TYR A 116 -6.59 -2.42 -11.68
N LEU A 117 -5.63 -1.65 -12.20
CA LEU A 117 -4.86 -2.04 -13.38
C LEU A 117 -4.07 -3.34 -13.15
N GLY A 118 -3.44 -3.48 -11.97
CA GLY A 118 -2.73 -4.68 -11.57
C GLY A 118 -3.64 -5.90 -11.45
N ALA A 119 -4.80 -5.75 -10.79
CA ALA A 119 -5.76 -6.84 -10.63
C ALA A 119 -6.41 -7.27 -11.96
N ARG A 120 -6.63 -6.33 -12.88
CA ARG A 120 -7.23 -6.60 -14.19
C ARG A 120 -6.33 -7.36 -15.15
N ASP A 121 -5.02 -7.27 -15.00
CA ASP A 121 -4.09 -8.02 -15.86
C ASP A 121 -4.41 -9.53 -15.86
N GLY A 122 -4.83 -10.07 -14.70
CA GLY A 122 -5.28 -11.46 -14.54
C GLY A 122 -6.77 -11.71 -14.84
N CYS A 123 -7.60 -10.66 -14.94
CA CYS A 123 -9.05 -10.73 -15.06
C CYS A 123 -9.56 -9.76 -16.15
N ARG A 124 -9.34 -10.14 -17.42
CA ARG A 124 -9.57 -9.25 -18.58
C ARG A 124 -11.02 -9.16 -19.07
N HIS A 125 -11.94 -9.97 -18.56
CA HIS A 125 -13.30 -10.08 -19.11
C HIS A 125 -14.38 -9.57 -18.17
N GLY A 126 -15.31 -8.77 -18.72
CA GLY A 126 -16.52 -8.33 -18.03
C GLY A 126 -16.34 -7.09 -17.15
N ALA A 127 -17.41 -6.74 -16.45
CA ALA A 127 -17.37 -5.75 -15.38
C ALA A 127 -16.68 -6.36 -14.16
N THR A 128 -15.71 -5.66 -13.62
CA THR A 128 -14.89 -6.10 -12.48
C THR A 128 -15.01 -5.08 -11.36
N MET A 129 -15.24 -5.57 -10.15
CA MET A 129 -15.05 -4.80 -8.92
C MET A 129 -13.80 -5.34 -8.22
N VAL A 130 -12.89 -4.43 -7.87
CA VAL A 130 -11.69 -4.71 -7.09
C VAL A 130 -11.87 -4.05 -5.73
N ILE A 131 -11.70 -4.84 -4.67
CA ILE A 131 -11.63 -4.35 -3.30
C ILE A 131 -10.27 -4.77 -2.77
N ASP A 132 -9.42 -3.80 -2.45
CA ASP A 132 -8.11 -4.03 -1.84
C ASP A 132 -8.13 -3.50 -0.42
N ILE A 133 -8.03 -4.41 0.55
CA ILE A 133 -8.08 -4.07 1.98
C ILE A 133 -6.65 -3.98 2.49
N GLY A 134 -6.15 -2.75 2.59
CA GLY A 134 -4.82 -2.45 3.07
C GLY A 134 -4.72 -2.31 4.59
N GLY A 135 -3.53 -1.92 5.04
CA GLY A 135 -3.29 -1.64 6.46
C GLY A 135 -3.89 -0.32 6.93
N GLY A 136 -3.90 0.70 6.08
CA GLY A 136 -4.35 2.05 6.42
C GLY A 136 -5.51 2.58 5.58
N SER A 137 -5.68 2.06 4.36
CA SER A 137 -6.77 2.39 3.44
C SER A 137 -7.33 1.13 2.75
N THR A 138 -8.52 1.29 2.18
CA THR A 138 -9.21 0.28 1.39
C THR A 138 -9.65 0.93 0.09
N GLU A 139 -9.21 0.38 -1.02
CA GLU A 139 -9.55 0.86 -2.35
C GLU A 139 -10.72 0.06 -2.92
N ILE A 140 -11.73 0.75 -3.45
CA ILE A 140 -12.88 0.15 -4.14
C ILE A 140 -12.92 0.69 -5.54
N VAL A 141 -12.80 -0.18 -6.54
CA VAL A 141 -12.75 0.20 -7.96
C VAL A 141 -13.69 -0.67 -8.78
N VAL A 142 -14.49 -0.05 -9.63
CA VAL A 142 -15.42 -0.72 -10.54
C VAL A 142 -15.15 -0.28 -11.97
N GLY A 143 -15.07 -1.24 -12.90
CA GLY A 143 -15.05 -0.93 -14.32
C GLY A 143 -14.93 -2.15 -15.22
N SER A 144 -15.08 -1.93 -16.53
CA SER A 144 -14.92 -2.96 -17.57
C SER A 144 -13.73 -2.69 -18.51
N GLY A 145 -13.11 -1.51 -18.41
CA GLY A 145 -12.03 -1.00 -19.27
C GLY A 145 -10.74 -0.74 -18.49
N ALA A 146 -9.68 -0.32 -19.18
CA ALA A 146 -8.48 0.15 -18.47
C ALA A 146 -8.82 1.37 -17.60
N GLU A 147 -9.78 2.17 -18.05
CA GLU A 147 -10.39 3.25 -17.29
C GLU A 147 -11.56 2.69 -16.46
N PRO A 148 -11.53 2.79 -15.12
CA PRO A 148 -12.63 2.41 -14.26
C PRO A 148 -13.78 3.42 -14.35
N SER A 149 -15.01 2.93 -14.20
CA SER A 149 -16.21 3.76 -14.11
C SER A 149 -16.40 4.40 -12.74
N PHE A 150 -15.78 3.82 -11.70
CA PHE A 150 -15.82 4.31 -10.33
C PHE A 150 -14.55 3.87 -9.61
N HIS A 151 -13.98 4.73 -8.79
CA HIS A 151 -12.87 4.39 -7.89
C HIS A 151 -12.92 5.29 -6.66
N THR A 152 -12.60 4.74 -5.51
CA THR A 152 -12.41 5.48 -4.26
C THR A 152 -11.33 4.81 -3.41
N SER A 153 -10.75 5.58 -2.48
CA SER A 153 -9.83 5.10 -1.45
C SER A 153 -10.33 5.61 -0.10
N LEU A 154 -10.80 4.69 0.72
CA LEU A 154 -11.35 4.97 2.03
C LEU A 154 -10.27 4.81 3.09
N GLN A 155 -10.33 5.62 4.14
CA GLN A 155 -9.46 5.50 5.32
C GLN A 155 -9.88 4.31 6.21
N LEU A 156 -10.04 3.16 5.58
CA LEU A 156 -10.44 1.89 6.17
C LEU A 156 -9.29 0.91 6.04
N GLY A 157 -8.74 0.40 7.14
CA GLY A 157 -7.56 -0.46 7.04
C GLY A 157 -7.35 -1.29 8.30
N VAL A 158 -6.76 -2.47 8.13
CA VAL A 158 -6.68 -3.45 9.22
C VAL A 158 -5.81 -2.97 10.39
N VAL A 159 -4.71 -2.26 10.13
CA VAL A 159 -3.86 -1.68 11.20
C VAL A 159 -4.57 -0.51 11.85
N ARG A 160 -5.14 0.40 11.04
CA ARG A 160 -5.89 1.56 11.52
C ARG A 160 -7.04 1.16 12.45
N HIS A 161 -7.87 0.22 12.01
CA HIS A 161 -9.07 -0.17 12.74
C HIS A 161 -8.75 -1.03 13.96
N THR A 162 -7.66 -1.81 13.91
CA THR A 162 -7.13 -2.47 15.10
C THR A 162 -6.74 -1.45 16.16
N GLU A 163 -5.98 -0.41 15.79
CA GLU A 163 -5.56 0.64 16.73
C GLU A 163 -6.74 1.46 17.28
N ARG A 164 -7.75 1.71 16.44
CA ARG A 164 -8.91 2.53 16.79
C ARG A 164 -9.92 1.79 17.69
N HIS A 165 -10.17 0.49 17.47
CA HIS A 165 -11.28 -0.23 18.12
C HIS A 165 -10.88 -1.42 18.99
N LEU A 166 -9.75 -2.08 18.71
CA LEU A 166 -9.41 -3.35 19.34
C LEU A 166 -8.37 -3.12 20.45
N HIS A 167 -8.81 -3.17 21.70
CA HIS A 167 -7.96 -2.93 22.87
C HIS A 167 -7.69 -4.19 23.69
N THR A 168 -8.32 -5.32 23.33
CA THR A 168 -8.11 -6.63 23.97
C THR A 168 -7.71 -7.72 22.97
N ASP A 169 -6.99 -8.74 23.46
CA ASP A 169 -6.59 -9.93 22.68
C ASP A 169 -6.92 -11.21 23.47
N PRO A 170 -7.95 -11.99 23.08
CA PRO A 170 -8.79 -11.79 21.89
C PRO A 170 -9.75 -10.59 22.04
N PRO A 171 -10.17 -9.95 20.93
CA PRO A 171 -11.12 -8.85 20.96
C PRO A 171 -12.46 -9.20 21.60
N GLN A 172 -13.05 -8.24 22.31
CA GLN A 172 -14.41 -8.36 22.85
C GLN A 172 -15.46 -8.12 21.77
N THR A 173 -16.67 -8.67 21.97
CA THR A 173 -17.77 -8.54 21.00
C THR A 173 -18.11 -7.08 20.69
N ASN A 174 -18.15 -6.21 21.69
CA ASN A 174 -18.44 -4.78 21.51
C ASN A 174 -17.34 -4.03 20.75
N GLU A 175 -16.08 -4.46 20.85
CA GLU A 175 -14.98 -3.90 20.05
C GLU A 175 -15.15 -4.26 18.57
N LEU A 176 -15.54 -5.50 18.29
CA LEU A 176 -15.84 -5.96 16.92
C LEU A 176 -17.08 -5.30 16.33
N GLU A 177 -18.13 -5.10 17.13
CA GLU A 177 -19.34 -4.38 16.72
C GLU A 177 -19.02 -2.92 16.39
N SER A 178 -18.28 -2.22 17.25
CA SER A 178 -17.86 -0.84 17.00
C SER A 178 -17.00 -0.70 15.73
N LEU A 179 -16.09 -1.64 15.49
CA LEU A 179 -15.28 -1.67 14.26
C LEU A 179 -16.18 -1.86 13.03
N ALA A 180 -17.14 -2.79 13.09
CA ALA A 180 -18.05 -3.06 11.98
C ALA A 180 -18.97 -1.87 11.68
N GLU A 181 -19.43 -1.16 12.72
CA GLU A 181 -20.21 0.07 12.59
C GLU A 181 -19.40 1.18 11.89
N ASP A 182 -18.16 1.46 12.31
CA ASP A 182 -17.29 2.48 11.69
C ASP A 182 -17.04 2.18 10.20
N VAL A 183 -16.71 0.92 9.87
CA VAL A 183 -16.56 0.48 8.48
C VAL A 183 -17.85 0.67 7.68
N GLY A 184 -18.99 0.30 8.26
CA GLY A 184 -20.29 0.42 7.61
C GLY A 184 -20.69 1.87 7.34
N GLU A 185 -20.48 2.76 8.31
CA GLU A 185 -20.75 4.20 8.18
C GLU A 185 -19.88 4.85 7.11
N ALA A 186 -18.58 4.54 7.08
CA ALA A 186 -17.65 5.08 6.09
C ALA A 186 -18.02 4.65 4.65
N ILE A 187 -18.37 3.38 4.44
CA ILE A 187 -18.81 2.89 3.12
C ILE A 187 -20.15 3.53 2.73
N ALA A 188 -21.10 3.64 3.66
CA ALA A 188 -22.39 4.25 3.38
C ALA A 188 -22.27 5.73 3.02
N ALA A 189 -21.38 6.47 3.69
CA ALA A 189 -21.12 7.87 3.40
C ALA A 189 -20.53 8.07 2.00
N GLU A 190 -19.57 7.22 1.59
CA GLU A 190 -18.99 7.28 0.25
C GLU A 190 -20.00 6.97 -0.85
N LEU A 191 -20.83 5.94 -0.65
CA LEU A 191 -21.85 5.56 -1.64
C LEU A 191 -22.99 6.57 -1.77
N ALA A 192 -23.12 7.50 -0.81
CA ALA A 192 -24.13 8.56 -0.82
C ALA A 192 -23.64 9.88 -1.45
N ALA A 193 -22.34 10.02 -1.73
CA ALA A 193 -21.72 11.20 -2.34
C ALA A 193 -21.88 11.22 -3.86
#